data_AF-A0A960XS98-F1
#
_entry.id   AF-A0A960XS98-F1
#
_cell.length_a   1.000
_cell.length_b   1.000
_cell.length_c   1.000
_cell.angle_alpha   90.00
_cell.angle_beta   90.00
_cell.angle_gamma   90.00
#
_symmetry.space_group_name_H-M   'P 1'
#
loop_
_entity.id
_entity.type
_entity.pdbx_description
1 polymer ?
#
loop_
_entity_poly.entity_id
_entity_poly.type
_entity_poly.pdbx_seq_one_letter_code
_entity_poly.pdbx_strand_id
1 'polypeptide(L)'
;MKNGNDVAARVVEAMERLGVDYMLAGSFSSNLYGIPRSTKDADFVAVLGGSQLSELQRELGSEFEFDEQPSFETVTGTFREMVRVKSVPFDIEIFHLSKDAHDQSRFERRVRVKDQLVG
;
A
#
# COMPACT_ATOMS: atom_id res chain seq x y z
N MET A 1 6.13 14.85 -3.87
CA MET A 1 4.74 14.77 -3.33
C MET A 1 4.59 15.78 -2.20
N LYS A 2 3.36 16.21 -1.83
CA LYS A 2 3.13 17.27 -0.82
C LYS A 2 2.52 16.75 0.49
N ASN A 3 1.78 15.63 0.46
CA ASN A 3 1.11 15.05 1.61
C ASN A 3 0.94 13.51 1.44
N GLY A 4 0.32 12.85 2.42
CA GLY A 4 0.07 11.40 2.38
C GLY A 4 -0.87 10.93 1.25
N ASN A 5 -1.80 11.78 0.80
CA ASN A 5 -2.69 11.44 -0.32
C ASN A 5 -1.90 11.35 -1.64
N ASP A 6 -1.01 12.31 -1.89
CA ASP A 6 -0.13 12.29 -3.06
C ASP A 6 0.75 11.02 -3.05
N VAL A 7 1.24 10.60 -1.87
CA VAL A 7 2.00 9.37 -1.69
C VAL A 7 1.17 8.14 -2.02
N ALA A 8 0.01 7.99 -1.36
CA ALA A 8 -0.85 6.84 -1.57
C ALA A 8 -1.28 6.74 -3.05
N ALA A 9 -1.61 7.87 -3.68
CA ALA A 9 -1.92 7.93 -5.10
C ALA A 9 -0.75 7.44 -5.96
N ARG A 10 0.49 7.87 -5.66
CA ARG A 10 1.68 7.45 -6.39
C ARG A 10 1.96 5.94 -6.29
N VAL A 11 1.70 5.34 -5.14
CA VAL A 11 1.82 3.89 -4.91
C VAL A 11 0.74 3.14 -5.69
N VAL A 12 -0.51 3.60 -5.63
CA VAL A 12 -1.63 3.06 -6.42
C VAL A 12 -1.31 3.11 -7.91
N GLU A 13 -0.80 4.24 -8.42
CA GLU A 13 -0.43 4.36 -9.82
C GLU A 13 0.66 3.38 -10.25
N ALA A 14 1.66 3.14 -9.39
CA ALA A 14 2.70 2.16 -9.67
C ALA A 14 2.12 0.74 -9.74
N MET A 15 1.29 0.35 -8.77
CA MET A 15 0.64 -0.95 -8.73
C MET A 15 -0.26 -1.17 -9.95
N GLU A 16 -1.06 -0.16 -10.33
CA GLU A 16 -1.91 -0.24 -11.52
C GLU A 16 -1.13 -0.38 -12.83
N ARG A 17 -0.02 0.35 -12.98
CA ARG A 17 0.86 0.24 -14.16
C ARG A 17 1.50 -1.14 -14.29
N LEU A 18 1.84 -1.75 -13.16
CA LEU A 18 2.46 -3.08 -13.10
C LEU A 18 1.44 -4.23 -13.09
N GLY A 19 0.13 -3.92 -13.08
CA GLY A 19 -0.92 -4.93 -12.97
C GLY A 19 -0.89 -5.69 -11.63
N VAL A 20 -0.37 -5.06 -10.58
CA VAL A 20 -0.37 -5.61 -9.21
C VAL A 20 -1.73 -5.36 -8.60
N ASP A 21 -2.43 -6.44 -8.26
CA ASP A 21 -3.68 -6.34 -7.52
C ASP A 21 -3.41 -5.84 -6.10
N TYR A 22 -4.17 -4.82 -5.69
CA TYR A 22 -4.01 -4.16 -4.39
C TYR A 22 -5.36 -3.80 -3.76
N MET A 23 -5.36 -3.68 -2.44
CA MET A 23 -6.47 -3.17 -1.64
C MET A 23 -5.90 -2.16 -0.65
N LEU A 24 -6.38 -0.92 -0.72
CA LEU A 24 -6.08 0.06 0.31
C LEU A 24 -6.84 -0.31 1.59
N ALA A 25 -6.12 -0.34 2.71
CA ALA A 25 -6.60 -0.83 3.99
C ALA A 25 -6.31 0.20 5.10
N GLY A 26 -6.45 -0.25 6.35
CA GLY A 26 -6.01 0.52 7.50
C GLY A 26 -6.80 1.81 7.76
N SER A 27 -6.21 2.65 8.60
CA SER A 27 -6.86 3.90 9.00
C SER A 27 -6.96 4.91 7.85
N PHE A 28 -6.06 4.86 6.87
CA PHE A 28 -6.12 5.71 5.68
C PHE A 28 -7.31 5.37 4.77
N SER A 29 -7.73 4.10 4.72
CA SER A 29 -8.99 3.73 4.04
C SER A 29 -10.24 4.36 4.69
N SER A 30 -10.18 4.76 5.97
CA SER A 30 -11.29 5.45 6.62
C SER A 30 -11.48 6.89 6.13
N ASN A 31 -10.50 7.48 5.43
CA ASN A 31 -10.69 8.75 4.71
C ASN A 31 -11.57 8.59 3.45
N LEU A 32 -11.73 7.36 2.94
CA LEU A 32 -12.66 7.05 1.83
C LEU A 32 -14.11 6.83 2.30
N TYR A 33 -14.30 6.41 3.54
CA TYR A 33 -15.61 6.03 4.09
C TYR A 33 -16.05 6.85 5.33
N GLY A 34 -15.27 7.87 5.74
CA GLY A 34 -15.46 8.61 6.99
C GLY A 34 -14.77 9.99 7.03
N ILE A 35 -14.74 10.62 8.21
CA ILE A 35 -14.18 11.97 8.40
C ILE A 35 -12.64 11.91 8.29
N PRO A 36 -12.01 12.78 7.46
CA PRO A 36 -10.56 12.80 7.29
C PRO A 36 -9.81 12.90 8.62
N ARG A 37 -8.92 11.95 8.91
CA ARG A 37 -7.95 12.01 10.00
C ARG A 37 -6.55 12.12 9.43
N SER A 38 -5.70 12.91 10.09
CA SER A 38 -4.26 12.89 9.84
C SER A 38 -3.71 11.53 10.30
N THR A 39 -3.54 10.59 9.38
CA THR A 39 -2.80 9.34 9.62
C THR A 39 -1.34 9.58 9.25
N LYS A 40 -0.43 8.79 9.84
CA LYS A 40 1.01 8.89 9.55
C LYS A 40 1.46 7.90 8.47
N ASP A 41 0.55 7.04 8.05
CA ASP A 41 0.78 5.91 7.19
C ASP A 41 -0.42 5.63 6.27
N ALA A 42 -0.15 4.86 5.21
CA ALA A 42 -1.17 4.15 4.46
C ALA A 42 -0.80 2.67 4.33
N ASP A 43 -1.80 1.81 4.58
CA ASP A 43 -1.64 0.36 4.52
C ASP A 43 -2.23 -0.16 3.21
N PHE A 44 -1.49 -1.01 2.53
CA PHE A 44 -1.94 -1.74 1.35
C PHE A 44 -1.86 -3.24 1.61
N VAL A 45 -2.85 -3.98 1.14
CA VAL A 45 -2.71 -5.41 0.91
C VAL A 45 -2.47 -5.61 -0.58
N ALA A 46 -1.46 -6.36 -0.98
CA ALA A 46 -1.13 -6.56 -2.39
C ALA A 46 -0.77 -8.02 -2.72
N VAL A 47 -1.05 -8.42 -3.95
CA VAL A 47 -0.57 -9.69 -4.50
C VAL A 47 0.81 -9.47 -5.11
N LEU A 48 1.84 -9.67 -4.29
CA LEU A 48 3.25 -9.52 -4.69
C LEU A 48 3.88 -10.91 -4.85
N GLY A 49 4.18 -11.30 -6.09
CA GLY A 49 4.85 -12.55 -6.42
C GLY A 49 5.97 -12.38 -7.45
N GLY A 50 6.93 -13.29 -7.46
CA GLY A 50 8.01 -13.31 -8.45
C GLY A 50 8.84 -12.02 -8.45
N SER A 51 8.92 -11.34 -9.60
CA SER A 51 9.65 -10.07 -9.79
C SER A 51 8.85 -8.82 -9.44
N GLN A 52 7.56 -8.93 -9.08
CA GLN A 52 6.68 -7.77 -8.93
C GLN A 52 7.14 -6.79 -7.84
N LEU A 53 7.74 -7.27 -6.74
CA LEU A 53 8.28 -6.39 -5.70
C LEU A 53 9.45 -5.53 -6.23
N SER A 54 10.40 -6.14 -6.93
CA SER A 54 11.55 -5.41 -7.48
C SER A 54 11.15 -4.50 -8.65
N GLU A 55 10.12 -4.88 -9.40
CA GLU A 55 9.48 -4.00 -10.40
C GLU A 55 8.80 -2.80 -9.75
N LEU A 56 8.06 -3.01 -8.64
CA LEU A 56 7.42 -1.95 -7.88
C LEU A 56 8.43 -0.97 -7.28
N GLN A 57 9.50 -1.48 -6.67
CA GLN A 57 10.62 -0.67 -6.16
C GLN A 57 11.22 0.20 -7.28
N ARG A 58 11.45 -0.39 -8.46
CA ARG A 58 12.00 0.32 -9.62
C ARG A 58 11.03 1.36 -10.17
N GLU A 59 9.73 1.05 -10.25
CA GLU A 59 8.71 1.98 -10.73
C GLU A 59 8.54 3.16 -9.78
N LEU A 60 8.58 2.94 -8.47
CA LEU A 60 8.48 4.01 -7.46
C LEU A 60 9.74 4.87 -7.39
N GLY A 61 10.91 4.28 -7.62
CA GLY A 61 12.18 4.98 -7.66
C GLY A 61 12.69 5.39 -6.27
N SER A 62 13.78 6.16 -6.25
CA SER A 62 14.57 6.43 -5.03
C SER A 62 13.90 7.31 -3.98
N GLU A 63 12.73 7.89 -4.29
CA GLU A 63 11.90 8.63 -3.33
C GLU A 63 11.25 7.69 -2.29
N PHE A 64 11.03 6.43 -2.68
CA PHE A 64 10.45 5.37 -1.85
C PHE A 64 11.55 4.40 -1.45
N GLU A 65 11.91 4.41 -0.17
CA GLU A 65 12.95 3.56 0.38
C GLU A 65 12.31 2.35 1.06
N PHE A 66 12.50 1.18 0.46
CA PHE A 66 12.06 -0.08 1.02
C PHE A 66 13.11 -0.58 2.01
N ASP A 67 12.66 -1.16 3.12
CA ASP A 67 13.54 -1.91 3.99
C ASP A 67 14.19 -3.08 3.23
N GLU A 68 15.43 -3.43 3.58
CA GLU A 68 16.18 -4.50 2.90
C GLU A 68 15.53 -5.89 3.06
N GLN A 69 14.74 -6.06 4.12
CA GLN A 69 14.08 -7.31 4.45
C GLN A 69 12.61 -7.07 4.79
N PRO A 70 11.69 -7.92 4.29
CA PRO A 70 10.30 -7.87 4.70
C PRO A 70 10.21 -8.17 6.20
N SER A 71 9.32 -7.46 6.89
CA SER A 71 9.00 -7.74 8.28
C SER A 71 7.83 -8.73 8.36
N PHE A 72 7.88 -9.65 9.33
CA PHE A 72 6.76 -10.54 9.60
C PHE A 72 5.86 -9.92 10.67
N GLU A 73 4.60 -9.61 10.31
CA GLU A 73 3.63 -9.07 11.26
C GLU A 73 2.86 -10.19 11.94
N THR A 74 3.03 -10.29 13.25
CA THR A 74 2.54 -11.40 14.06
C THR A 74 1.03 -11.41 14.27
N VAL A 75 0.37 -10.25 14.21
CA VAL A 75 -1.09 -10.14 14.37
C VAL A 75 -1.82 -10.67 13.14
N THR A 76 -1.37 -10.31 11.95
CA THR A 76 -1.96 -10.77 10.69
C THR A 76 -1.40 -12.12 10.23
N GLY A 77 -0.21 -12.50 10.71
CA GLY A 77 0.50 -13.69 10.26
C GLY A 77 1.03 -13.55 8.83
N THR A 78 1.31 -12.33 8.38
CA THR A 78 1.73 -12.02 7.00
C THR A 78 3.06 -11.27 6.96
N PHE A 79 3.78 -11.41 5.85
CA PHE A 79 4.89 -10.51 5.55
C PHE A 79 4.37 -9.15 5.10
N ARG A 80 5.12 -8.09 5.44
CA ARG A 80 4.90 -6.73 4.96
C ARG A 80 6.21 -6.07 4.58
N GLU A 81 6.14 -5.26 3.55
CA GLU A 81 7.20 -4.33 3.15
C GLU A 81 6.97 -2.99 3.84
N MET A 82 8.00 -2.48 4.51
CA MET A 82 8.02 -1.14 5.07
C MET A 82 8.66 -0.19 4.06
N VAL A 83 7.99 0.91 3.76
CA VAL A 83 8.47 1.88 2.77
C VAL A 83 8.43 3.28 3.35
N ARG A 84 9.60 3.91 3.46
CA ARG A 84 9.75 5.30 3.89
C ARG A 84 9.74 6.23 2.68
N VAL A 85 9.02 7.35 2.79
CA VAL A 85 9.03 8.41 1.77
C VAL A 85 9.98 9.52 2.19
N LYS A 86 10.93 9.87 1.31
CA LYS A 86 11.96 10.88 1.66
C LYS A 86 11.43 12.31 1.75
N SER A 87 10.42 12.63 0.94
CA SER A 87 9.93 13.99 0.75
C SER A 87 8.88 14.43 1.77
N VAL A 88 8.22 13.47 2.44
CA VAL A 88 7.14 13.73 3.40
C VAL A 88 7.23 12.75 4.58
N PRO A 89 6.87 13.16 5.81
CA PRO A 89 6.85 12.29 6.97
C PRO A 89 5.62 11.37 6.94
N PHE A 90 5.60 10.45 5.99
CA PHE A 90 4.52 9.50 5.73
C PHE A 90 5.11 8.17 5.31
N ASP A 91 4.74 7.10 6.00
CA ASP A 91 5.22 5.75 5.72
C ASP A 91 4.15 4.94 4.96
N ILE A 92 4.58 3.91 4.26
CA ILE A 92 3.68 2.97 3.56
C ILE A 92 4.00 1.57 4.05
N GLU A 93 2.96 0.83 4.41
CA GLU A 93 3.07 -0.60 4.71
C GLU A 93 2.37 -1.40 3.60
N ILE A 94 3.06 -2.39 3.03
CA ILE A 94 2.50 -3.25 1.99
C ILE A 94 2.48 -4.69 2.49
N PHE A 95 1.32 -5.12 2.97
CA PHE A 95 1.04 -6.47 3.42
C PHE A 95 0.85 -7.41 2.24
N HIS A 96 1.45 -8.59 2.31
CA HIS A 96 1.26 -9.63 1.31
C HIS A 96 -0.10 -10.29 1.54
N LEU A 97 -0.91 -10.43 0.48
CA LEU A 97 -2.20 -11.09 0.59
C LEU A 97 -2.04 -12.51 1.15
N SER A 98 -2.62 -12.74 2.33
CA SER A 98 -2.58 -14.02 3.01
C SER A 98 -3.51 -15.04 2.33
N LYS A 99 -3.33 -16.33 2.63
CA LYS A 99 -4.24 -17.40 2.17
C LYS A 99 -5.46 -17.58 3.09
N ASP A 100 -5.60 -16.76 4.12
CA ASP A 100 -6.75 -16.84 5.02
C ASP A 100 -8.06 -16.53 4.27
N ALA A 101 -9.10 -17.31 4.53
CA ALA A 101 -10.37 -17.18 3.81
C ALA A 101 -11.05 -15.83 4.05
N HIS A 102 -10.88 -15.23 5.23
CA HIS A 102 -11.39 -13.89 5.52
C HIS A 102 -10.66 -12.85 4.67
N ASP A 103 -9.33 -12.90 4.61
CA ASP A 103 -8.52 -11.96 3.85
C ASP A 103 -8.82 -12.04 2.35
N GLN A 104 -8.94 -13.27 1.82
CA GLN A 104 -9.35 -13.50 0.43
C GLN A 104 -10.73 -12.89 0.15
N SER A 105 -11.72 -13.16 1.00
CA SER A 105 -13.08 -12.61 0.85
C SER A 105 -13.13 -11.08 0.95
N ARG A 106 -12.27 -10.47 1.77
CA ARG A 106 -12.13 -9.01 1.85
C ARG A 106 -11.51 -8.46 0.57
N PHE A 107 -10.44 -9.09 0.08
CA PHE A 107 -9.69 -8.66 -1.10
C PHE A 107 -10.47 -8.82 -2.41
N GLU A 108 -11.30 -9.85 -2.53
CA GLU A 108 -12.23 -10.01 -3.66
C GLU A 108 -13.22 -8.84 -3.79
N ARG A 109 -13.53 -8.17 -2.68
CA ARG A 109 -14.42 -7.01 -2.60
C ARG A 109 -13.67 -5.67 -2.60
N ARG A 110 -12.38 -5.67 -2.94
CA ARG A 110 -11.57 -4.44 -3.02
C ARG A 110 -12.17 -3.47 -4.03
N VAL A 111 -12.02 -2.18 -3.74
CA VAL A 111 -12.43 -1.10 -4.65
C VAL A 111 -11.21 -0.39 -5.17
N ARG A 112 -11.26 0.05 -6.43
CA ARG A 112 -10.23 0.90 -7.02
C ARG A 112 -10.39 2.31 -6.46
N VAL A 113 -9.31 2.89 -5.94
CA VAL A 113 -9.37 4.15 -5.17
C VAL A 113 -8.67 5.34 -5.80
N LYS A 114 -8.05 5.18 -6.98
CA LYS A 114 -7.24 6.22 -7.62
C LYS A 114 -7.94 7.58 -7.69
N ASP A 115 -9.17 7.62 -8.20
CA ASP A 115 -9.89 8.87 -8.41
C ASP A 115 -10.25 9.61 -7.11
N GLN A 116 -10.26 8.92 -5.98
CA GLN A 116 -10.57 9.49 -4.67
C GLN A 116 -9.32 10.00 -3.94
N LEU A 117 -8.12 9.59 -4.36
CA LEU A 117 -6.85 10.01 -3.75
C LEU A 117 -6.26 11.26 -4.41
N VAL A 118 -6.64 11.56 -5.66
CA VAL A 118 -6.15 12.70 -6.45
C VAL A 118 -7.14 13.89 -6.43
N GLY A 119 -8.17 13.81 -5.59
CA GLY A 119 -9.22 14.84 -5.41
C GLY A 119 -8.83 15.99 -4.50
#